data_AF-A0A3G4YM54-F1
#
_entry.id   AF-A0A3G4YM54-F1
#
_cell.length_a   1.000
_cell.length_b   1.000
_cell.length_c   1.000
_cell.angle_alpha   90.00
_cell.angle_beta   90.00
_cell.angle_gamma   90.00
#
_symmetry.space_group_name_H-M   'P 1'
#
loop_
_entity.id
_entity.type
_entity.pdbx_description
1 polymer ?
#
loop_
_entity_poly.entity_id
_entity_poly.type
_entity_poly.pdbx_seq_one_letter_code
_entity_poly.pdbx_strand_id
1 'polypeptide(L)'
;VVLEATHSKQGRGQANVKAKAKNLRTGATTILSFTGGDKVEPAHIEKRKMNFLYSDDSNIYLMDSSDYSQIEIDLSKVEWEMNFLKENSEVQVRMFQDEILDIELPANVDLKVTYAPDAVKGNTTTNPQKKVILETNFELETPMFIKEND
;
A
#
# COMPACT_ATOMS: atom_id res chain seq x y z
N VAL A 1 -9.15 10.19 -2.66
CA VAL A 1 -9.34 9.59 -4.00
C VAL A 1 -10.78 9.20 -4.20
N VAL A 2 -11.39 9.55 -5.33
CA VAL A 2 -12.76 9.10 -5.68
C VAL A 2 -12.68 7.67 -6.20
N LEU A 3 -13.42 6.76 -5.57
CA LEU A 3 -13.51 5.35 -5.95
C LEU A 3 -14.66 5.12 -6.93
N GLU A 4 -15.80 5.75 -6.68
CA GLU A 4 -17.01 5.59 -7.45
C GLU A 4 -17.80 6.90 -7.44
N ALA A 5 -18.42 7.27 -8.55
CA ALA A 5 -19.27 8.45 -8.63
C ALA A 5 -20.57 8.11 -9.37
N THR A 6 -21.71 8.40 -8.75
CA THR A 6 -23.04 8.22 -9.33
C THR A 6 -23.69 9.58 -9.50
N HIS A 7 -23.97 9.94 -10.76
CA HIS A 7 -24.75 11.14 -11.08
C HIS A 7 -26.23 10.77 -11.23
N SER A 8 -27.10 11.42 -10.45
CA SER A 8 -28.55 11.26 -10.52
C SER A 8 -29.22 12.60 -10.74
N LYS A 9 -30.16 12.62 -11.69
CA LYS A 9 -31.02 13.77 -11.97
C LYS A 9 -32.47 13.31 -11.98
N GLN A 10 -33.21 13.63 -10.92
CA GLN A 10 -34.65 13.39 -10.87
C GLN A 10 -35.39 14.56 -11.52
N GLY A 11 -36.39 14.27 -12.37
CA GLY A 11 -36.97 15.20 -13.36
C GLY A 11 -37.02 16.70 -13.01
N ARG A 12 -37.60 17.08 -11.86
CA ARG A 12 -37.74 18.48 -11.41
C ARG A 12 -36.74 18.91 -10.32
N GLY A 13 -35.85 18.03 -9.88
CA GLY A 13 -34.85 18.29 -8.83
C GLY A 13 -33.50 18.76 -9.38
N GLN A 14 -32.69 19.38 -8.53
CA GLN A 14 -31.29 19.66 -8.86
C GLN A 14 -30.51 18.34 -9.04
N ALA A 15 -29.54 18.35 -9.94
CA ALA A 15 -28.65 17.20 -10.13
C ALA A 15 -27.84 16.95 -8.85
N ASN A 16 -27.74 15.67 -8.47
CA ASN A 16 -26.98 15.21 -7.32
C ASN A 16 -25.92 14.21 -7.77
N VAL A 17 -24.70 14.40 -7.28
CA VAL A 17 -23.58 13.48 -7.50
C VAL A 17 -23.19 12.88 -6.17
N LYS A 18 -23.36 11.56 -6.03
CA LYS A 18 -22.83 10.81 -4.89
C LYS A 18 -21.47 10.24 -5.27
N ALA A 19 -20.42 10.67 -4.58
CA ALA A 19 -19.07 10.16 -4.76
C ALA A 19 -18.64 9.36 -3.53
N LYS A 20 -18.30 8.09 -3.72
CA LYS A 20 -17.61 7.30 -2.71
C LYS A 20 -16.13 7.65 -2.79
N ALA A 21 -15.60 8.29 -1.76
CA ALA A 21 -14.23 8.76 -1.70
C ALA A 21 -13.46 8.09 -0.56
N LYS A 22 -12.23 7.64 -0.84
CA LYS A 22 -11.26 7.19 0.16
C LYS A 22 -10.42 8.39 0.62
N ASN A 23 -10.37 8.61 1.93
CA ASN A 23 -9.45 9.56 2.55
C ASN A 23 -8.03 9.01 2.43
N LEU A 24 -7.12 9.81 1.87
CA LEU A 24 -5.73 9.40 1.67
C LEU A 24 -4.89 9.45 2.94
N ARG A 25 -5.28 10.24 3.96
CA ARG A 25 -4.57 10.32 5.24
C ARG A 25 -4.96 9.21 6.20
N THR A 26 -6.25 8.86 6.23
CA THR A 26 -6.79 7.90 7.22
C THR A 26 -7.20 6.56 6.61
N GLY A 27 -7.15 6.43 5.29
CA GLY A 27 -7.65 5.26 4.57
C GLY A 27 -9.18 5.07 4.61
N ALA A 28 -9.91 5.87 5.39
CA ALA A 28 -11.35 5.72 5.60
C ALA A 28 -12.15 6.02 4.33
N THR A 29 -13.19 5.22 4.06
CA THR A 29 -14.09 5.45 2.92
C THR A 29 -15.33 6.22 3.37
N THR A 30 -15.59 7.35 2.73
CA THR A 30 -16.73 8.24 3.01
C THR A 30 -17.57 8.42 1.75
N ILE A 31 -18.88 8.63 1.91
CA ILE A 31 -19.77 8.98 0.81
C ILE A 31 -20.04 10.49 0.88
N LEU A 32 -19.60 11.21 -0.15
CA LEU A 32 -19.83 12.64 -0.30
C LEU A 32 -20.98 12.85 -1.29
N SER A 33 -21.89 13.77 -0.99
CA SER A 33 -22.97 14.16 -1.88
C SER A 33 -22.75 15.60 -2.32
N PHE A 34 -22.64 15.81 -3.62
CA PHE A 34 -22.48 17.11 -4.26
C PHE A 34 -23.74 17.47 -5.03
N THR A 35 -24.06 18.75 -5.07
CA THR A 35 -25.13 19.34 -5.86
C THR A 35 -24.54 20.11 -7.05
N GLY A 36 -25.35 20.47 -8.04
CA GLY A 36 -24.89 21.13 -9.27
C GLY A 36 -24.20 22.49 -9.09
N GLY A 37 -24.17 23.06 -7.88
CA GLY A 37 -23.46 24.30 -7.56
C GLY A 37 -22.15 24.11 -6.79
N ASP A 38 -21.85 22.90 -6.31
CA ASP A 38 -20.69 22.66 -5.46
C ASP A 38 -19.40 22.64 -6.30
N LYS A 39 -18.45 23.50 -5.94
CA LYS A 39 -17.11 23.51 -6.51
C LYS A 39 -16.20 22.67 -5.63
N VAL A 40 -15.41 21.81 -6.25
CA VAL A 40 -14.41 20.98 -5.57
C VAL A 40 -13.04 21.40 -6.05
N GLU A 41 -12.13 21.67 -5.12
CA GLU A 41 -10.74 21.98 -5.46
C GLU A 41 -9.98 20.67 -5.75
N PRO A 42 -9.26 20.59 -6.88
CA PRO A 42 -8.44 19.43 -7.17
C PRO A 42 -7.22 19.41 -6.23
N ALA A 43 -7.07 18.32 -5.48
CA ALA A 43 -5.85 18.03 -4.75
C ALA A 43 -4.80 17.45 -5.71
N HIS A 44 -3.67 18.14 -5.90
CA HIS A 44 -2.56 17.63 -6.70
C HIS A 44 -1.71 16.66 -5.87
N ILE A 45 -1.76 15.38 -6.21
CA ILE A 45 -0.96 14.33 -5.56
C ILE A 45 0.24 14.04 -6.44
N GLU A 46 1.43 14.34 -5.92
CA GLU A 46 2.69 13.96 -6.55
C GLU A 46 3.02 12.52 -6.21
N LYS A 47 3.52 11.78 -7.19
CA LYS A 47 4.06 10.43 -7.01
C LYS A 47 5.54 10.46 -7.32
N ARG A 48 6.37 10.16 -6.33
CA ARG A 48 7.82 10.13 -6.49
C ARG A 48 8.33 8.71 -6.32
N LYS A 49 9.21 8.29 -7.23
CA LYS A 49 9.87 6.99 -7.16
C LYS A 49 11.07 7.12 -6.24
N MET A 50 11.10 6.30 -5.20
CA MET A 50 12.16 6.32 -4.20
C MET A 50 12.66 4.91 -3.94
N ASN A 51 13.92 4.78 -3.55
CA ASN A 51 14.53 3.52 -3.15
C ASN A 51 14.63 3.46 -1.63
N PHE A 52 14.23 2.34 -1.06
CA PHE A 52 14.41 2.08 0.36
C PHE A 52 15.88 1.85 0.68
N LEU A 53 16.42 2.64 1.60
CA LEU A 53 17.80 2.55 2.03
C LEU A 53 17.92 1.64 3.26
N TYR A 54 17.37 2.10 4.38
CA TYR A 54 17.38 1.40 5.66
C TYR A 54 16.25 1.96 6.55
N SER A 55 15.96 1.25 7.64
CA SER A 55 15.07 1.70 8.70
C SER A 55 15.85 1.81 10.00
N ASP A 56 15.48 2.77 10.85
CA ASP A 56 15.88 2.79 12.25
C ASP A 56 14.70 2.32 13.15
N ASP A 57 14.78 2.55 14.46
CA ASP A 57 13.74 2.14 15.40
C ASP A 57 12.41 2.93 15.28
N SER A 58 12.40 4.08 14.59
CA SER A 58 11.27 5.02 14.55
C SER A 58 10.87 5.47 13.14
N ASN A 59 11.78 5.41 12.17
CA ASN A 59 11.64 5.96 10.84
C ASN A 59 12.26 5.03 9.79
N ILE A 60 11.76 5.14 8.56
CA ILE A 60 12.38 4.59 7.36
C ILE A 60 13.01 5.70 6.54
N TYR A 61 14.15 5.40 5.93
CA TYR A 61 14.88 6.33 5.06
C TYR A 61 14.75 5.89 3.61
N LEU A 62 14.24 6.80 2.79
CA LEU A 62 14.06 6.61 1.36
C LEU A 62 14.88 7.64 0.59
N MET A 63 15.36 7.27 -0.59
CA MET A 63 16.08 8.16 -1.49
C MET A 63 15.34 8.30 -2.81
N ASP A 64 15.04 9.53 -3.22
CA ASP A 64 14.40 9.81 -4.51
C ASP A 64 15.34 9.43 -5.68
N SER A 65 14.80 8.71 -6.66
CA SER A 65 15.56 8.25 -7.82
C SER A 65 15.91 9.37 -8.81
N SER A 66 15.29 10.54 -8.69
CA SER A 66 15.39 11.66 -9.64
C SER A 66 16.39 12.71 -9.20
N ASP A 67 16.31 13.12 -7.93
CA ASP A 67 17.13 14.22 -7.38
C ASP A 67 18.08 13.76 -6.25
N TYR A 68 18.06 12.47 -5.89
CA TYR A 68 18.84 11.89 -4.80
C TYR A 68 18.59 12.53 -3.43
N SER A 69 17.45 13.24 -3.28
CA SER A 69 17.01 13.73 -1.98
C SER A 69 16.61 12.56 -1.08
N GLN A 70 16.89 12.71 0.21
CA GLN A 70 16.49 11.73 1.22
C GLN A 70 15.28 12.24 1.97
N ILE A 71 14.33 11.35 2.22
CA ILE A 71 13.19 11.61 3.09
C ILE A 71 13.14 10.57 4.20
N GLU A 72 12.66 11.00 5.35
CA GLU A 72 12.34 10.13 6.48
C GLU A 72 10.82 10.00 6.61
N ILE A 73 10.35 8.78 6.89
CA ILE A 73 8.94 8.49 7.11
C ILE A 73 8.81 7.72 8.40
N ASP A 74 7.92 8.17 9.28
CA ASP A 74 7.59 7.49 10.54
C ASP A 74 7.11 6.06 10.27
N LEU A 75 7.73 5.10 10.97
CA LEU A 75 7.48 3.67 10.84
C LEU A 75 6.01 3.32 11.15
N SER A 76 5.36 4.07 12.03
CA SER A 76 3.94 3.89 12.37
C SER A 76 2.98 4.08 11.18
N LYS A 77 3.40 4.82 10.15
CA LYS A 77 2.61 5.03 8.93
C LYS A 77 2.78 3.89 7.91
N VAL A 78 3.82 3.08 8.06
CA VAL A 78 4.29 2.13 7.04
C VAL A 78 4.54 0.74 7.62
N GLU A 79 3.97 0.44 8.79
CA GLU A 79 4.16 -0.84 9.49
C GLU A 79 3.80 -2.04 8.62
N TRP A 80 2.75 -1.90 7.81
CA TRP A 80 2.31 -2.95 6.91
C TRP A 80 3.28 -3.13 5.75
N GLU A 81 3.70 -2.02 5.14
CA GLU A 81 4.59 -1.97 3.99
C GLU A 81 6.00 -2.47 4.34
N MET A 82 6.45 -2.25 5.58
CA MET A 82 7.74 -2.71 6.10
C MET A 82 7.90 -4.23 6.02
N ASN A 83 6.80 -4.99 6.13
CA ASN A 83 6.81 -6.45 5.99
C ASN A 83 7.23 -6.92 4.59
N PHE A 84 7.18 -6.03 3.59
CA PHE A 84 7.47 -6.34 2.20
C PHE A 84 8.62 -5.51 1.63
N LEU A 85 9.33 -4.75 2.48
CA LEU A 85 10.45 -3.92 2.08
C LEU A 85 11.77 -4.66 2.29
N LYS A 86 12.59 -4.69 1.24
CA LYS A 86 14.00 -5.08 1.31
C LYS A 86 14.87 -3.89 0.95
N GLU A 87 16.12 -3.91 1.40
CA GLU A 87 17.12 -2.92 1.01
C GLU A 87 17.19 -2.80 -0.53
N ASN A 88 17.25 -1.57 -1.02
CA ASN A 88 17.21 -1.21 -2.44
C ASN A 88 15.89 -1.53 -3.18
N SER A 89 14.79 -1.80 -2.48
CA SER A 89 13.46 -1.87 -3.13
C SER A 89 13.01 -0.50 -3.64
N GLU A 90 12.49 -0.44 -4.88
CA GLU A 90 11.82 0.74 -5.42
C GLU A 90 10.38 0.82 -4.89
N VAL A 91 10.01 1.98 -4.36
CA VAL A 91 8.66 2.32 -3.89
C VAL A 91 8.17 3.63 -4.47
N GLN A 92 6.86 3.83 -4.50
CA GLN A 92 6.26 5.10 -4.89
C GLN A 92 5.71 5.84 -3.67
N VAL A 93 6.29 6.98 -3.35
CA VAL A 93 5.80 7.84 -2.26
C VAL A 93 4.77 8.80 -2.82
N ARG A 94 3.59 8.84 -2.20
CA ARG A 94 2.52 9.77 -2.55
C ARG A 94 2.61 10.99 -1.64
N MET A 95 2.88 12.13 -2.23
CA MET A 95 3.02 13.41 -1.53
C MET A 95 1.88 14.34 -1.91
N PHE A 96 1.39 15.11 -0.94
CA PHE A 96 0.48 16.22 -1.16
C PHE A 96 1.13 17.48 -0.63
N GLN A 97 1.59 18.34 -1.54
CA GLN A 97 2.45 19.48 -1.19
C GLN A 97 3.71 18.97 -0.48
N ASP A 98 3.91 19.34 0.79
CA ASP A 98 5.04 18.91 1.61
C ASP A 98 4.69 17.74 2.55
N GLU A 99 3.44 17.27 2.54
CA GLU A 99 2.98 16.18 3.41
C GLU A 99 3.10 14.83 2.70
N ILE A 100 3.77 13.88 3.36
CA ILE A 100 3.81 12.48 2.93
C ILE A 100 2.53 11.80 3.40
N LEU A 101 1.74 11.32 2.43
CA LEU A 101 0.47 10.67 2.69
C LEU A 101 0.64 9.17 2.93
N ASP A 102 1.31 8.49 2.00
CA ASP A 102 1.36 7.03 1.94
C ASP A 102 2.50 6.55 1.04
N ILE A 103 2.88 5.28 1.17
CA ILE A 103 3.83 4.59 0.30
C ILE A 103 3.09 3.50 -0.46
N GLU A 104 3.29 3.49 -1.77
CA GLU A 104 2.77 2.48 -2.67
C GLU A 104 3.90 1.53 -3.06
N LEU A 105 3.80 0.29 -2.56
CA LEU A 105 4.68 -0.81 -2.95
C LEU A 105 4.34 -1.30 -4.38
N PRO A 106 5.32 -1.88 -5.10
CA PRO A 106 5.06 -2.60 -6.34
C PRO A 106 4.05 -3.75 -6.14
N ALA A 107 3.27 -4.05 -7.18
CA ALA A 107 2.27 -5.13 -7.12
C ALA A 107 2.89 -6.52 -6.88
N ASN A 108 4.15 -6.71 -7.25
CA ASN A 108 4.91 -7.92 -7.00
C ASN A 108 6.24 -7.53 -6.35
N VAL A 109 6.63 -8.25 -5.31
CA VAL A 109 7.93 -8.09 -4.65
C VAL A 109 8.56 -9.47 -4.53
N ASP A 110 9.84 -9.57 -4.91
CA ASP A 110 10.61 -10.79 -4.72
C ASP A 110 11.26 -10.75 -3.34
N LEU A 111 10.82 -11.64 -2.44
CA LEU A 111 11.34 -11.80 -1.08
C LEU A 111 11.77 -13.24 -0.88
N LYS A 112 12.95 -13.43 -0.29
CA LYS A 112 13.52 -14.74 -0.03
C LYS A 112 12.88 -15.40 1.18
N VAL A 113 12.58 -16.69 1.08
CA VAL A 113 12.12 -17.50 2.22
C VAL A 113 13.30 -17.88 3.11
N THR A 114 13.30 -17.43 4.37
CA THR A 114 14.35 -17.74 5.36
C THR A 114 14.04 -18.98 6.19
N TYR A 115 12.77 -19.34 6.33
CA TYR A 115 12.37 -20.55 7.04
C TYR A 115 11.09 -21.14 6.45
N ALA A 116 11.11 -22.44 6.18
CA ALA A 116 9.95 -23.18 5.72
C ALA A 116 9.89 -24.56 6.38
N PRO A 117 8.81 -24.91 7.10
CA PRO A 117 8.66 -26.24 7.69
C PRO A 117 8.53 -27.32 6.62
N ASP A 118 8.96 -28.54 6.96
CA ASP A 118 8.86 -29.71 6.09
C ASP A 118 7.41 -30.09 5.84
N ALA A 119 7.08 -30.35 4.57
CA ALA A 119 5.74 -30.75 4.16
C ALA A 119 5.43 -32.17 4.67
N VAL A 120 4.67 -32.26 5.76
CA VAL A 120 4.18 -33.56 6.25
C VAL A 120 3.07 -34.06 5.31
N LYS A 121 3.37 -35.12 4.56
CA LYS A 121 2.49 -35.80 3.58
C LYS A 121 1.12 -36.29 4.11
N GLY A 122 0.78 -36.06 5.37
CA GLY A 122 -0.43 -36.56 6.04
C GLY A 122 -1.65 -35.64 6.01
N ASN A 123 -1.51 -34.35 5.70
CA ASN A 123 -2.65 -33.41 5.65
C ASN A 123 -3.29 -33.38 4.24
N THR A 124 -4.10 -34.39 3.94
CA THR A 124 -4.93 -34.47 2.72
C THR A 124 -6.25 -33.69 2.88
N THR A 125 -6.15 -32.39 3.18
CA THR A 125 -7.25 -31.44 2.97
C THR A 125 -6.97 -30.66 1.69
N THR A 126 -8.01 -30.37 0.90
CA THR A 126 -7.94 -29.62 -0.35
C THR A 126 -7.12 -28.33 -0.17
N ASN A 127 -5.99 -28.20 -0.88
CA ASN A 127 -4.99 -27.11 -0.77
C ASN A 127 -4.31 -26.95 0.60
N PRO A 128 -3.41 -27.87 1.01
CA PRO A 128 -2.62 -27.68 2.22
C PRO A 128 -1.65 -26.50 2.02
N GLN A 129 -1.70 -25.54 2.95
CA GLN A 129 -0.78 -24.41 3.04
C GLN A 129 0.16 -24.61 4.23
N LYS A 130 1.34 -24.01 4.15
CA LYS A 130 2.30 -23.94 5.26
C LYS A 130 2.70 -22.50 5.52
N LYS A 131 2.96 -22.21 6.79
CA LYS A 131 3.49 -20.92 7.24
C LYS A 131 4.99 -20.88 6.96
N VAL A 132 5.45 -19.88 6.24
CA VAL A 132 6.86 -19.61 5.96
C VAL A 132 7.24 -18.24 6.48
N ILE A 133 8.50 -18.06 6.84
CA ILE A 133 9.05 -16.77 7.27
C ILE A 133 9.91 -16.23 6.13
N LEU A 134 9.73 -14.94 5.83
CA LEU A 134 10.50 -14.22 4.83
C LEU A 134 11.75 -13.55 5.44
N GLU A 135 12.62 -13.01 4.58
CA GLU A 135 13.77 -12.20 4.99
C GLU A 135 13.41 -10.95 5.80
N THR A 136 12.18 -10.46 5.66
CA THR A 136 11.62 -9.34 6.43
C THR A 136 11.06 -9.76 7.80
N ASN A 137 11.20 -11.04 8.19
CA ASN A 137 10.53 -11.67 9.34
C ASN A 137 9.00 -11.74 9.24
N PHE A 138 8.42 -11.44 8.07
CA PHE A 138 7.00 -11.59 7.85
C PHE A 138 6.61 -13.06 7.67
N GLU A 139 5.55 -13.49 8.36
CA GLU A 139 4.98 -14.84 8.24
C GLU A 139 3.81 -14.84 7.25
N LEU A 140 3.87 -15.68 6.22
CA LEU A 140 2.75 -15.88 5.29
C LEU A 140 2.48 -17.35 5.02
N GLU A 141 1.28 -17.63 4.50
CA GLU A 141 0.85 -18.97 4.11
C GLU A 141 1.11 -19.22 2.63
N THR A 142 2.01 -20.15 2.34
CA THR A 142 2.36 -20.56 0.98
C THR A 142 1.98 -22.01 0.71
N PRO A 143 1.92 -22.45 -0.55
CA PRO A 143 1.79 -23.87 -0.87
C PRO A 143 2.91 -24.72 -0.25
N MET A 144 2.59 -25.99 0.03
CA MET A 144 3.50 -26.94 0.69
C MET A 144 4.84 -27.17 -0.04
N PHE A 145 4.92 -26.90 -1.35
CA PHE A 145 6.11 -27.17 -2.16
C PHE A 145 7.22 -26.13 -2.05
N ILE A 146 6.94 -24.92 -1.53
CA ILE A 146 7.93 -23.85 -1.34
C ILE A 146 9.00 -24.30 -0.35
N LYS A 147 10.28 -24.02 -0.60
CA LYS A 147 11.39 -24.41 0.28
C LYS A 147 12.10 -23.19 0.86
N GLU A 148 12.97 -23.46 1.82
CA GLU A 148 13.90 -22.46 2.32
C GLU A 148 14.87 -22.06 1.18
N ASN A 149 15.12 -20.75 1.04
CA ASN A 149 15.88 -20.13 -0.05
C ASN A 149 15.19 -20.07 -1.44
N ASP A 150 13.90 -20.43 -1.53
CA ASP A 150 13.07 -20.06 -2.69
C ASP A 150 12.67 -18.57 -2.66
#